data_AF-B7FPU7-F1
#
_entry.id   AF-B7FPU7-F1
#
_cell.length_a   1.000
_cell.length_b   1.000
_cell.length_c   1.000
_cell.angle_alpha   90.00
_cell.angle_beta   90.00
_cell.angle_gamma   90.00
#
_symmetry.space_group_name_H-M   'P 1'
#
loop_
_entity.id
_entity.type
_entity.pdbx_description
1 polymer ?
#
loop_
_entity_poly.entity_id
_entity_poly.type
_entity_poly.pdbx_seq_one_letter_code
_entity_poly.pdbx_strand_id
1 'polypeptide(L)'
;MSYHTSTTTTTYTATPTADTYHIEPFQGHTHHIDLRTSLNLPFVRVEDTALILRYTAELNRRLEQATLRDETIRPDGAWETSSMDNAIPPDRRVDNRQLHPWGVARIRPAPSRMDALAERLTIFHAKTPRSEPSSSSMPRRGVARWGPDLHAYLQHLMRVLSVNGEQSPELALALMYLDRACSVETPRSPGIHACPLVTPRTAHRLVLTAFLVSVEAWQGKSVVQMYDEIKSLGIPLETLLAMTDWMKEACGHQRLLITPEQTRHWTQSWEARFPSAPLTSVSSQATSSTDLAVPAFPPQVPLRPSTLTTTKEQEATLPNSISESELLHPNHLVRAA
;
A
#
# COMPACT_ATOMS: atom_id res chain seq x y z
N MET A 1 -30.53 45.91 34.22
CA MET A 1 -30.35 44.59 34.84
C MET A 1 -29.24 43.89 34.09
N SER A 2 -28.03 43.89 34.65
CA SER A 2 -26.83 43.37 33.99
C SER A 2 -26.34 42.17 34.79
N TYR A 3 -26.32 40.99 34.17
CA TYR A 3 -25.83 39.77 34.79
C TYR A 3 -24.32 39.67 34.60
N HIS A 4 -23.58 39.72 35.70
CA HIS A 4 -22.17 39.32 35.72
C HIS A 4 -22.10 37.82 35.98
N THR A 5 -21.68 37.05 34.98
CA THR A 5 -21.26 35.65 35.14
C THR A 5 -19.78 35.63 35.52
N SER A 6 -19.50 35.26 36.76
CA SER A 6 -18.14 35.00 37.25
C SER A 6 -17.71 33.59 36.85
N THR A 7 -16.71 33.47 35.98
CA THR A 7 -16.11 32.20 35.58
C THR A 7 -14.94 31.87 36.50
N THR A 8 -15.11 30.90 37.41
CA THR A 8 -14.03 30.41 38.27
C THR A 8 -13.15 29.46 37.47
N THR A 9 -11.90 29.85 37.21
CA THR A 9 -10.91 28.99 36.55
C THR A 9 -10.19 28.17 37.62
N THR A 10 -10.46 26.87 37.67
CA THR A 10 -9.76 25.93 38.55
C THR A 10 -8.51 25.41 37.82
N THR A 11 -7.34 25.90 38.21
CA THR A 11 -6.05 25.42 37.70
C THR A 11 -5.70 24.09 38.36
N TYR A 12 -5.83 22.99 37.64
CA TYR A 12 -5.29 21.69 38.06
C TYR A 12 -3.81 21.61 37.72
N THR A 13 -2.95 21.70 38.73
CA THR A 13 -1.53 21.39 38.61
C THR A 13 -1.36 19.88 38.66
N ALA A 14 -1.43 19.22 37.49
CA ALA A 14 -1.05 17.83 37.37
C ALA A 14 0.49 17.73 37.39
N THR A 15 1.04 17.19 38.47
CA THR A 15 2.45 16.80 38.56
C THR A 15 2.69 15.64 37.60
N PRO A 16 3.55 15.78 36.56
CA PRO A 16 3.95 14.65 35.75
C PRO A 16 4.88 13.76 36.59
N THR A 17 4.43 12.56 36.94
CA THR A 17 5.32 11.48 37.36
C THR A 17 6.19 11.13 36.17
N ALA A 18 7.43 11.63 36.19
CA ALA A 18 8.47 11.35 35.22
C ALA A 18 8.94 9.91 35.39
N ASP A 19 8.17 8.95 34.90
CA ASP A 19 8.70 7.66 34.48
C ASP A 19 9.47 7.91 33.18
N THR A 20 10.69 8.44 33.35
CA THR A 20 11.68 8.58 32.29
C THR A 20 12.06 7.17 31.87
N TYR A 21 11.32 6.60 30.93
CA TYR A 21 11.81 5.45 30.19
C TYR A 21 13.07 5.91 29.46
N HIS A 22 14.22 5.50 30.00
CA HIS A 22 15.49 5.56 29.31
C HIS A 22 15.33 4.64 28.09
N ILE A 23 14.87 5.20 26.96
CA ILE A 23 15.01 4.56 25.67
C ILE A 23 16.50 4.65 25.37
N GLU A 24 17.26 3.65 25.83
CA GLU A 24 18.62 3.43 25.37
C GLU A 24 18.57 3.53 23.84
N PRO A 25 19.34 4.43 23.21
CA PRO A 25 19.45 4.44 21.77
C PRO A 25 19.91 3.04 21.40
N PHE A 26 19.07 2.30 20.68
CA PHE A 26 19.39 0.94 20.27
C PHE A 26 20.66 1.05 19.44
N GLN A 27 21.82 0.82 20.07
CA GLN A 27 23.12 0.64 19.42
C GLN A 27 23.11 -0.73 18.75
N GLY A 28 22.08 -0.98 17.97
CA GLY A 28 21.99 -2.11 17.09
C GLY A 28 23.12 -1.94 16.11
N HIS A 29 24.17 -2.72 16.30
CA HIS A 29 24.96 -3.20 15.20
C HIS A 29 23.94 -3.81 14.24
N THR A 30 23.51 -3.00 13.28
CA THR A 30 22.68 -3.46 12.18
C THR A 30 23.62 -4.39 11.45
N HIS A 31 23.58 -5.66 11.84
CA HIS A 31 24.06 -6.73 11.00
C HIS A 31 23.30 -6.53 9.70
N HIS A 32 23.97 -5.85 8.77
CA HIS A 32 23.53 -5.66 7.41
C HIS A 32 23.63 -7.05 6.82
N ILE A 33 22.67 -7.91 7.17
CA ILE A 33 22.48 -9.20 6.56
C ILE A 33 22.31 -8.85 5.09
N ASP A 34 23.23 -9.33 4.28
CA ASP A 34 23.18 -9.10 2.85
C ASP A 34 21.98 -9.88 2.31
N LEU A 35 20.82 -9.20 2.32
CA LEU A 35 19.53 -9.73 1.86
C LEU A 35 19.65 -10.28 0.43
N ARG A 36 20.63 -9.78 -0.34
CA ARG A 36 20.87 -10.12 -1.74
C ARG A 36 21.35 -11.55 -1.95
N THR A 37 22.11 -12.10 -1.01
CA THR A 37 22.69 -13.45 -1.16
C THR A 37 21.86 -14.53 -0.50
N SER A 38 20.90 -14.15 0.36
CA SER A 38 20.28 -15.07 1.32
C SER A 38 18.78 -15.32 1.06
N LEU A 39 18.09 -14.39 0.39
CA LEU A 39 16.64 -14.48 0.23
C LEU A 39 16.24 -15.01 -1.15
N ASN A 40 15.67 -16.21 -1.17
CA ASN A 40 14.94 -16.72 -2.32
C ASN A 40 13.53 -16.09 -2.36
N LEU A 41 13.47 -14.83 -2.79
CA LEU A 41 12.21 -14.12 -2.97
C LEU A 41 11.46 -14.69 -4.19
N PRO A 42 10.14 -14.82 -4.11
CA PRO A 42 9.35 -15.34 -5.21
C PRO A 42 9.27 -14.32 -6.34
N PHE A 43 8.99 -14.83 -7.53
CA PHE A 43 8.72 -13.98 -8.67
C PHE A 43 7.34 -13.33 -8.51
N VAL A 44 7.34 -12.00 -8.45
CA VAL A 44 6.11 -11.20 -8.34
C VAL A 44 6.03 -10.28 -9.54
N ARG A 45 4.99 -10.45 -10.36
CA ARG A 45 4.73 -9.59 -11.51
C ARG A 45 4.01 -8.32 -11.08
N VAL A 46 4.22 -7.24 -11.84
CA VAL A 46 3.53 -5.97 -11.62
C VAL A 46 2.02 -6.11 -11.87
N GLU A 47 1.64 -6.90 -12.87
CA GLU A 47 0.23 -7.18 -13.17
C GLU A 47 -0.46 -7.87 -11.99
N ASP A 48 0.14 -8.93 -11.47
CA ASP A 48 -0.39 -9.70 -10.34
C ASP A 48 -0.49 -8.82 -9.09
N THR A 49 0.56 -8.03 -8.82
CA THR A 49 0.57 -7.07 -7.71
C THR A 49 -0.58 -6.08 -7.81
N ALA A 50 -0.77 -5.46 -8.98
CA ALA A 50 -1.85 -4.50 -9.18
C ALA A 50 -3.23 -5.15 -8.99
N LEU A 51 -3.42 -6.37 -9.51
CA LEU A 51 -4.66 -7.13 -9.37
C LEU A 51 -4.97 -7.44 -7.90
N ILE A 52 -3.98 -7.92 -7.16
CA ILE A 52 -4.09 -8.29 -5.75
C ILE A 52 -4.40 -7.07 -4.90
N LEU A 53 -3.70 -5.95 -5.10
CA LEU A 53 -3.97 -4.73 -4.37
C LEU A 53 -5.39 -4.20 -4.61
N ARG A 54 -5.90 -4.28 -5.85
CA ARG A 54 -7.30 -3.92 -6.14
C ARG A 54 -8.28 -4.85 -5.43
N TYR A 55 -8.03 -6.16 -5.46
CA TYR A 55 -8.88 -7.16 -4.83
C TYR A 55 -8.90 -6.98 -3.30
N THR A 56 -7.73 -6.89 -2.67
CA THR A 56 -7.57 -6.65 -1.23
C THR A 56 -8.24 -5.33 -0.83
N ALA A 57 -8.05 -4.26 -1.60
CA ALA A 57 -8.71 -2.98 -1.36
C ALA A 57 -10.23 -3.10 -1.34
N GLU A 58 -10.80 -3.78 -2.34
CA GLU A 58 -12.24 -3.96 -2.45
C GLU A 58 -12.81 -4.88 -1.36
N LEU A 59 -12.08 -5.94 -0.99
CA LEU A 59 -12.47 -6.84 0.09
C LEU A 59 -12.51 -6.11 1.43
N ASN A 60 -11.45 -5.37 1.78
CA ASN A 60 -11.38 -4.61 3.02
C ASN A 60 -12.48 -3.55 3.09
N ARG A 61 -12.75 -2.85 1.99
CA ARG A 61 -13.88 -1.90 1.90
C ARG A 61 -15.23 -2.58 2.21
N ARG A 62 -15.45 -3.79 1.71
CA ARG A 62 -16.69 -4.54 1.95
C ARG A 62 -16.78 -5.02 3.40
N LEU A 63 -15.67 -5.47 3.97
CA LEU A 63 -15.59 -5.88 5.37
C LEU A 63 -15.90 -4.71 6.30
N GLU A 64 -15.28 -3.55 6.09
CA GLU A 64 -15.57 -2.32 6.84
C GLU A 64 -17.05 -1.95 6.74
N GLN A 65 -17.65 -2.01 5.54
CA GLN A 65 -19.09 -1.75 5.36
C GLN A 65 -19.98 -2.78 6.05
N ALA A 66 -19.58 -4.04 6.12
CA ALA A 66 -20.33 -5.09 6.80
C ALA A 66 -20.27 -4.89 8.32
N THR A 67 -19.10 -4.62 8.88
CA THR A 67 -18.91 -4.31 10.31
C THR A 67 -19.77 -3.12 10.74
N LEU A 68 -19.78 -2.05 9.93
CA LEU A 68 -20.62 -0.88 10.21
C LEU A 68 -22.13 -1.20 10.20
N ARG A 69 -22.59 -2.12 9.33
CA ARG A 69 -24.00 -2.50 9.26
C ARG A 69 -24.44 -3.34 10.45
N ASP A 70 -23.60 -4.27 10.91
CA ASP A 70 -23.92 -5.15 12.04
C ASP A 70 -24.11 -4.35 13.34
N GLU A 71 -23.28 -3.32 13.55
CA GLU A 71 -23.45 -2.37 14.65
C GLU A 71 -24.76 -1.57 14.59
N THR A 72 -25.34 -1.41 13.40
CA THR A 72 -26.57 -0.61 13.22
C THR A 72 -27.84 -1.41 13.54
N ILE A 73 -27.79 -2.75 13.53
CA ILE A 73 -28.98 -3.61 13.61
C ILE A 73 -29.34 -4.01 15.05
N ARG A 74 -28.51 -3.70 16.07
CA ARG A 74 -28.81 -3.98 17.49
C ARG A 74 -29.02 -2.75 18.38
N PRO A 75 -30.03 -1.89 18.14
CA PRO A 75 -30.32 -0.77 19.02
C PRO A 75 -31.18 -1.14 20.25
N ASP A 76 -31.82 -2.32 20.30
CA ASP A 76 -32.61 -2.73 21.47
C ASP A 76 -31.96 -3.91 22.19
N GLY A 77 -31.56 -3.64 23.44
CA GLY A 77 -30.87 -4.54 24.34
C GLY A 77 -31.77 -5.64 24.89
N ALA A 78 -32.30 -6.49 24.00
CA ALA A 78 -32.79 -7.80 24.35
C ALA A 78 -31.76 -8.83 23.91
N TRP A 79 -30.61 -8.85 24.59
CA TRP A 79 -30.01 -10.16 24.85
C TRP A 79 -30.99 -10.81 25.82
N GLU A 80 -32.06 -11.41 25.30
CA GLU A 80 -32.71 -12.46 26.06
C GLU A 80 -31.57 -13.44 26.37
N THR A 81 -31.13 -13.43 27.62
CA THR A 81 -30.69 -14.64 28.28
C THR A 81 -31.80 -15.64 28.04
N SER A 82 -31.73 -16.32 26.90
CA SER A 82 -32.39 -17.59 26.70
C SER A 82 -31.78 -18.49 27.76
N SER A 83 -32.41 -18.46 28.94
CA SER A 83 -32.16 -19.36 30.03
C SER A 83 -32.12 -20.76 29.43
N MET A 84 -30.98 -21.42 29.54
CA MET A 84 -30.80 -22.82 29.17
C MET A 84 -31.50 -23.77 30.17
N ASP A 85 -32.72 -23.44 30.59
CA ASP A 85 -33.58 -24.30 31.40
C ASP A 85 -34.50 -25.16 30.52
N ASN A 86 -33.99 -25.66 29.39
CA ASN A 86 -34.66 -26.72 28.64
C ASN A 86 -33.73 -27.91 28.44
N ALA A 87 -33.90 -28.85 29.37
CA ALA A 87 -33.80 -30.29 29.22
C ALA A 87 -32.63 -30.86 28.40
N ILE A 88 -31.72 -31.49 29.14
CA ILE A 88 -30.75 -32.50 28.69
C ILE A 88 -31.48 -33.57 27.85
N PRO A 89 -31.18 -33.74 26.55
CA PRO A 89 -31.44 -35.00 25.86
C PRO A 89 -30.32 -35.98 26.26
N PRO A 90 -30.63 -37.23 26.66
CA PRO A 90 -29.59 -38.18 26.99
C PRO A 90 -28.90 -38.65 25.70
N ASP A 91 -27.57 -38.67 25.80
CA ASP A 91 -26.67 -39.64 25.17
C ASP A 91 -26.61 -39.65 23.64
N ARG A 92 -25.75 -38.77 23.10
CA ARG A 92 -24.97 -39.10 21.91
C ARG A 92 -23.49 -38.86 22.23
N ARG A 93 -22.76 -39.96 22.42
CA ARG A 93 -21.30 -40.03 22.27
C ARG A 93 -20.90 -39.32 20.97
N VAL A 94 -20.24 -38.17 21.10
CA VAL A 94 -19.56 -37.49 20.01
C VAL A 94 -18.08 -37.44 20.34
N ASP A 95 -17.29 -37.89 19.38
CA ASP A 95 -15.86 -38.03 19.42
C ASP A 95 -15.13 -36.73 19.81
N ASN A 96 -14.18 -36.89 20.72
CA ASN A 96 -13.11 -35.93 20.98
C ASN A 96 -12.23 -35.78 19.73
N ARG A 97 -12.46 -34.76 18.92
CA ARG A 97 -11.44 -34.21 18.00
C ARG A 97 -11.74 -32.76 17.63
N GLN A 98 -10.73 -31.92 17.83
CA GLN A 98 -10.56 -30.54 17.37
C GLN A 98 -11.14 -29.41 18.24
N LEU A 99 -10.43 -29.13 19.34
CA LEU A 99 -10.34 -27.79 19.90
C LEU A 99 -9.48 -26.91 18.97
N HIS A 100 -10.12 -26.01 18.21
CA HIS A 100 -9.45 -24.89 17.58
C HIS A 100 -9.29 -23.74 18.59
N PRO A 101 -8.09 -23.17 18.79
CA PRO A 101 -7.87 -22.09 19.75
C PRO A 101 -8.07 -20.73 19.05
N TRP A 102 -9.31 -20.28 18.92
CA TRP A 102 -9.61 -18.88 18.59
C TRP A 102 -10.50 -18.30 19.69
N GLY A 103 -9.88 -17.98 20.83
CA GLY A 103 -10.53 -17.21 21.88
C GLY A 103 -10.75 -15.77 21.42
N VAL A 104 -12.00 -15.44 21.11
CA VAL A 104 -12.42 -14.08 20.77
C VAL A 104 -12.31 -13.22 22.04
N ALA A 105 -11.35 -12.29 22.04
CA ALA A 105 -11.18 -11.32 23.12
C ALA A 105 -12.40 -10.39 23.23
N ARG A 106 -12.80 -10.09 24.47
CA ARG A 106 -13.93 -9.21 24.81
C ARG A 106 -13.81 -7.83 24.19
N ILE A 107 -14.87 -7.42 23.52
CA ILE A 107 -15.04 -6.10 22.89
C ILE A 107 -15.31 -5.05 23.99
N ARG A 108 -14.53 -3.95 23.94
CA ARG A 108 -14.68 -2.72 24.75
C ARG A 108 -15.97 -1.98 24.36
N PRO A 109 -16.65 -1.25 25.27
CA PRO A 109 -17.83 -0.46 24.93
C PRO A 109 -17.51 0.61 23.87
N ALA A 110 -18.40 0.72 22.88
CA ALA A 110 -18.24 1.54 21.69
C ALA A 110 -18.41 3.05 21.98
N PRO A 111 -17.60 3.92 21.34
CA PRO A 111 -17.79 5.37 21.38
C PRO A 111 -19.06 5.81 20.64
N SER A 112 -19.49 7.06 20.86
CA SER A 112 -20.73 7.65 20.34
C SER A 112 -20.87 7.53 18.81
N ARG A 113 -22.09 7.22 18.35
CA ARG A 113 -22.50 6.89 16.97
C ARG A 113 -22.18 7.97 15.91
N MET A 114 -21.91 9.20 16.32
CA MET A 114 -21.57 10.31 15.43
C MET A 114 -20.05 10.52 15.27
N ASP A 115 -19.26 10.13 16.28
CA ASP A 115 -17.79 10.12 16.20
C ASP A 115 -17.25 8.81 15.60
N ALA A 116 -18.03 7.71 15.67
CA ALA A 116 -17.70 6.41 15.10
C ALA A 116 -17.63 6.39 13.55
N LEU A 117 -18.17 7.42 12.88
CA LEU A 117 -18.25 7.50 11.41
C LEU A 117 -17.18 8.37 10.75
N ALA A 118 -16.42 9.14 11.54
CA ALA A 118 -15.23 9.79 11.02
C ALA A 118 -14.16 8.71 10.86
N GLU A 119 -14.11 8.07 9.68
CA GLU A 119 -12.94 7.30 9.22
C GLU A 119 -11.71 8.05 9.71
N ARG A 120 -10.96 7.47 10.66
CA ARG A 120 -9.85 8.18 11.32
C ARG A 120 -8.79 8.40 10.25
N LEU A 121 -8.89 9.55 9.57
CA LEU A 121 -8.09 9.84 8.40
C LEU A 121 -6.63 9.84 8.82
N THR A 122 -5.87 8.95 8.21
CA THR A 122 -4.43 8.86 8.38
C THR A 122 -3.72 9.56 7.24
N ILE A 123 -2.41 9.72 7.38
CA ILE A 123 -1.53 10.24 6.32
C ILE A 123 -1.56 9.41 5.03
N PHE A 124 -2.05 8.17 5.09
CA PHE A 124 -2.19 7.30 3.91
C PHE A 124 -3.47 7.56 3.10
N HIS A 125 -4.43 8.35 3.60
CA HIS A 125 -5.67 8.60 2.88
C HIS A 125 -5.49 9.67 1.79
N ALA A 126 -5.95 9.39 0.58
CA ALA A 126 -6.10 10.41 -0.45
C ALA A 126 -7.11 11.47 0.00
N LYS A 127 -6.76 12.76 -0.15
CA LYS A 127 -7.60 13.88 0.29
C LYS A 127 -8.89 13.95 -0.51
N THR A 128 -8.78 13.92 -1.84
CA THR A 128 -9.89 14.10 -2.78
C THR A 128 -9.95 12.95 -3.79
N PRO A 129 -11.16 12.54 -4.21
CA PRO A 129 -11.29 11.68 -5.37
C PRO A 129 -10.81 12.43 -6.62
N ARG A 130 -10.35 11.69 -7.63
CA ARG A 130 -10.00 12.26 -8.93
C ARG A 130 -11.26 12.81 -9.60
N SER A 131 -11.12 14.01 -10.17
CA SER A 131 -12.14 14.57 -11.06
C SER A 131 -12.43 13.60 -12.19
N GLU A 132 -13.71 13.41 -12.48
CA GLU A 132 -14.12 12.58 -13.60
C GLU A 132 -13.85 13.34 -14.91
N PRO A 133 -13.26 12.69 -15.92
CA PRO A 133 -13.12 13.33 -17.22
C PRO A 133 -14.53 13.61 -17.77
N SER A 134 -14.74 14.81 -18.30
CA SER A 134 -16.04 15.29 -18.80
C SER A 134 -16.68 14.38 -19.86
N SER A 135 -15.88 13.50 -20.49
CA SER A 135 -16.31 12.54 -21.51
C SER A 135 -16.68 11.15 -21.00
N SER A 136 -16.49 10.84 -19.71
CA SER A 136 -16.79 9.50 -19.16
C SER A 136 -18.24 9.41 -18.71
N SER A 137 -19.01 8.53 -19.35
CA SER A 137 -20.41 8.25 -18.96
C SER A 137 -20.53 7.44 -17.65
N MET A 138 -19.43 6.82 -17.19
CA MET A 138 -19.43 5.97 -16.00
C MET A 138 -18.55 6.60 -14.90
N PRO A 139 -19.07 6.70 -13.66
CA PRO A 139 -18.27 7.20 -12.56
C PRO A 139 -17.14 6.23 -12.20
N ARG A 140 -15.97 6.75 -11.84
CA ARG A 140 -14.82 5.91 -11.45
C ARG A 140 -15.14 5.21 -10.12
N ARG A 141 -14.85 3.91 -10.03
CA ARG A 141 -15.09 3.08 -8.84
C ARG A 141 -13.80 2.50 -8.27
N GLY A 142 -13.86 2.08 -7.01
CA GLY A 142 -12.74 1.43 -6.33
C GLY A 142 -11.48 2.29 -6.31
N VAL A 143 -10.32 1.66 -6.45
CA VAL A 143 -9.01 2.32 -6.36
C VAL A 143 -8.84 3.42 -7.42
N ALA A 144 -9.37 3.21 -8.63
CA ALA A 144 -9.25 4.16 -9.73
C ALA A 144 -9.97 5.51 -9.49
N ARG A 145 -10.88 5.56 -8.50
CA ARG A 145 -11.52 6.80 -8.04
C ARG A 145 -10.54 7.71 -7.28
N TRP A 146 -9.56 7.13 -6.60
CA TRP A 146 -8.71 7.85 -5.65
C TRP A 146 -7.29 8.09 -6.18
N GLY A 147 -6.92 7.53 -7.33
CA GLY A 147 -5.59 7.70 -7.90
C GLY A 147 -5.45 7.21 -9.34
N PRO A 148 -4.21 7.16 -9.87
CA PRO A 148 -3.92 6.54 -11.17
C PRO A 148 -4.29 5.06 -11.20
N ASP A 149 -4.29 4.45 -12.38
CA ASP A 149 -4.38 3.00 -12.44
C ASP A 149 -3.19 2.36 -11.70
N LEU A 150 -3.44 1.36 -10.84
CA LEU A 150 -2.40 0.77 -9.99
C LEU A 150 -1.28 0.12 -10.79
N HIS A 151 -1.58 -0.52 -11.92
CA HIS A 151 -0.58 -1.16 -12.74
C HIS A 151 0.34 -0.11 -13.39
N ALA A 152 -0.25 0.90 -14.03
CA ALA A 152 0.51 2.03 -14.59
C ALA A 152 1.30 2.80 -13.52
N TYR A 153 0.73 2.93 -12.31
CA TYR A 153 1.39 3.57 -11.18
C TYR A 153 2.61 2.78 -10.70
N LEU A 154 2.48 1.46 -10.51
CA LEU A 154 3.60 0.60 -10.11
C LEU A 154 4.71 0.58 -11.17
N GLN A 155 4.37 0.48 -12.45
CA GLN A 155 5.36 0.61 -13.54
C GLN A 155 6.06 1.97 -13.50
N HIS A 156 5.32 3.04 -13.19
CA HIS A 156 5.92 4.36 -13.02
C HIS A 156 6.86 4.41 -11.82
N LEU A 157 6.46 3.88 -10.66
CA LEU A 157 7.32 3.78 -9.47
C LEU A 157 8.62 3.02 -9.74
N MET A 158 8.52 1.85 -10.38
CA MET A 158 9.70 1.05 -10.74
C MET A 158 10.66 1.83 -11.65
N ARG A 159 10.12 2.54 -12.65
CA ARG A 159 10.91 3.36 -13.57
C ARG A 159 11.61 4.53 -12.85
N VAL A 160 10.88 5.30 -12.05
CA VAL A 160 11.47 6.50 -11.41
C VAL A 160 12.50 6.12 -10.35
N LEU A 161 12.29 5.02 -9.62
CA LEU A 161 13.22 4.53 -8.60
C LEU A 161 14.35 3.66 -9.17
N SER A 162 14.49 3.61 -10.50
CA SER A 162 15.50 2.81 -11.20
C SER A 162 15.50 1.33 -10.79
N VAL A 163 14.32 0.80 -10.47
CA VAL A 163 14.10 -0.62 -10.18
C VAL A 163 13.95 -1.33 -11.51
N ASN A 164 15.03 -1.99 -11.94
CA ASN A 164 15.12 -2.60 -13.25
C ASN A 164 14.57 -4.03 -13.25
N GLY A 165 13.80 -4.34 -14.29
CA GLY A 165 13.35 -5.70 -14.59
C GLY A 165 11.92 -5.99 -14.12
N GLU A 166 11.29 -6.91 -14.82
CA GLU A 166 9.99 -7.47 -14.42
C GLU A 166 10.09 -8.26 -13.11
N GLN A 167 11.30 -8.68 -12.74
CA GLN A 167 11.61 -9.47 -11.55
C GLN A 167 12.37 -8.61 -10.55
N SER A 168 11.65 -7.77 -9.81
CA SER A 168 12.24 -6.92 -8.78
C SER A 168 12.04 -7.54 -7.39
N PRO A 169 13.13 -7.84 -6.66
CA PRO A 169 13.03 -8.23 -5.25
C PRO A 169 12.40 -7.14 -4.39
N GLU A 170 12.58 -5.85 -4.74
CA GLU A 170 11.93 -4.73 -4.07
C GLU A 170 10.41 -4.84 -4.11
N LEU A 171 9.83 -5.30 -5.23
CA LEU A 171 8.37 -5.48 -5.31
C LEU A 171 7.87 -6.58 -4.37
N ALA A 172 8.57 -7.71 -4.30
CA ALA A 172 8.23 -8.79 -3.36
C ALA A 172 8.37 -8.32 -1.90
N LEU A 173 9.48 -7.65 -1.57
CA LEU A 173 9.72 -7.08 -0.25
C LEU A 173 8.67 -6.02 0.12
N ALA A 174 8.26 -5.18 -0.82
CA ALA A 174 7.21 -4.19 -0.60
C ALA A 174 5.89 -4.85 -0.19
N LEU A 175 5.51 -5.96 -0.83
CA LEU A 175 4.30 -6.69 -0.45
C LEU A 175 4.42 -7.37 0.91
N MET A 176 5.59 -7.90 1.26
CA MET A 176 5.85 -8.45 2.58
C MET A 176 5.78 -7.38 3.68
N TYR A 177 6.37 -6.19 3.44
CA TYR A 177 6.29 -5.07 4.38
C TYR A 177 4.88 -4.53 4.51
N LEU A 178 4.14 -4.44 3.40
CA LEU A 178 2.75 -4.02 3.43
C LEU A 178 1.87 -4.98 4.25
N ASP A 179 2.02 -6.29 4.04
CA ASP A 179 1.31 -7.32 4.78
C ASP A 179 1.60 -7.23 6.29
N ARG A 180 2.88 -7.15 6.68
CA ARG A 180 3.27 -6.98 8.08
C ARG A 180 2.77 -5.68 8.69
N ALA A 181 2.92 -4.56 7.99
CA ALA A 181 2.53 -3.25 8.49
C ALA A 181 1.02 -3.15 8.74
N CYS A 182 0.20 -3.78 7.89
CA CYS A 182 -1.26 -3.80 8.02
C CYS A 182 -1.80 -4.94 8.90
N SER A 183 -1.04 -6.01 9.12
CA SER A 183 -1.50 -7.18 9.88
C SER A 183 -1.67 -6.89 11.37
N VAL A 184 -2.83 -7.24 11.94
CA VAL A 184 -3.09 -7.14 13.38
C VAL A 184 -2.26 -8.11 14.23
N GLU A 185 -1.74 -9.17 13.61
CA GLU A 185 -0.97 -10.22 14.27
C GLU A 185 0.51 -9.86 14.43
N THR A 186 0.98 -8.81 13.73
CA THR A 186 2.38 -8.39 13.83
C THR A 186 2.67 -7.82 15.23
N PRO A 187 3.62 -8.41 15.99
CA PRO A 187 3.93 -7.94 17.33
C PRO A 187 4.66 -6.60 17.29
N ARG A 188 4.08 -5.59 17.93
CA ARG A 188 4.56 -4.19 17.93
C ARG A 188 4.86 -3.71 19.35
N SER A 189 5.71 -2.70 19.45
CA SER A 189 5.96 -1.98 20.71
C SER A 189 4.69 -1.27 21.19
N PRO A 190 4.51 -1.07 22.51
CA PRO A 190 3.39 -0.31 23.05
C PRO A 190 3.30 1.09 22.42
N GLY A 191 2.09 1.49 22.02
CA GLY A 191 1.84 2.80 21.38
C GLY A 191 2.04 2.84 19.87
N ILE A 192 2.65 1.83 19.26
CA ILE A 192 2.77 1.74 17.80
C ILE A 192 1.52 1.08 17.21
N HIS A 193 0.82 1.82 16.35
CA HIS A 193 -0.37 1.35 15.64
C HIS A 193 0.00 0.71 14.30
N ALA A 194 -0.76 -0.32 13.90
CA ALA A 194 -0.70 -0.85 12.55
C ALA A 194 -0.99 0.25 11.50
N CYS A 195 -0.48 0.07 10.29
CA CYS A 195 -0.95 0.86 9.15
C CYS A 195 -2.45 0.61 8.92
N PRO A 196 -3.18 1.59 8.37
CA PRO A 196 -4.57 1.37 8.00
C PRO A 196 -4.65 0.23 6.98
N LEU A 197 -5.81 -0.41 6.92
CA LEU A 197 -6.07 -1.42 5.91
C LEU A 197 -5.85 -0.85 4.49
N VAL A 198 -5.44 -1.72 3.57
CA VAL A 198 -5.45 -1.39 2.15
C VAL A 198 -6.91 -1.27 1.74
N THR A 199 -7.36 -0.05 1.50
CA THR A 199 -8.68 0.30 0.95
C THR A 199 -8.49 1.11 -0.32
N PRO A 200 -9.54 1.34 -1.12
CA PRO A 200 -9.40 2.15 -2.33
C PRO A 200 -8.78 3.53 -2.12
N ARG A 201 -8.99 4.12 -0.95
CA ARG A 201 -8.52 5.47 -0.61
C ARG A 201 -7.07 5.50 -0.10
N THR A 202 -6.56 4.37 0.40
CA THR A 202 -5.21 4.27 0.99
C THR A 202 -4.21 3.54 0.10
N ALA A 203 -4.68 2.75 -0.87
CA ALA A 203 -3.86 1.82 -1.67
C ALA A 203 -2.60 2.46 -2.29
N HIS A 204 -2.71 3.59 -3.00
CA HIS A 204 -1.57 4.21 -3.68
C HIS A 204 -0.48 4.70 -2.72
N ARG A 205 -0.89 5.28 -1.59
CA ARG A 205 0.05 5.81 -0.59
C ARG A 205 0.71 4.68 0.18
N LEU A 206 -0.06 3.67 0.60
CA LEU A 206 0.48 2.49 1.25
C LEU A 206 1.48 1.75 0.35
N VAL A 207 1.13 1.52 -0.93
CA VAL A 207 2.05 0.83 -1.84
C VAL A 207 3.30 1.64 -2.12
N LEU A 208 3.18 2.97 -2.29
CA LEU A 208 4.34 3.85 -2.44
C LEU A 208 5.27 3.74 -1.23
N THR A 209 4.73 3.86 -0.02
CA THR A 209 5.52 3.77 1.20
C THR A 209 6.21 2.41 1.33
N ALA A 210 5.49 1.32 1.08
CA ALA A 210 6.05 -0.02 1.12
C ALA A 210 7.18 -0.19 0.10
N PHE A 211 7.02 0.39 -1.08
CA PHE A 211 8.03 0.37 -2.13
C PHE A 211 9.26 1.20 -1.75
N LEU A 212 9.11 2.39 -1.19
CA LEU A 212 10.24 3.19 -0.68
C LEU A 212 11.00 2.47 0.44
N VAL A 213 10.27 1.85 1.38
CA VAL A 213 10.87 1.05 2.45
C VAL A 213 11.62 -0.15 1.88
N SER A 214 11.09 -0.80 0.84
CA SER A 214 11.76 -1.92 0.18
C SER A 214 13.04 -1.51 -0.55
N VAL A 215 13.04 -0.37 -1.23
CA VAL A 215 14.22 0.16 -1.92
C VAL A 215 15.28 0.58 -0.91
N GLU A 216 14.89 1.18 0.21
CA GLU A 216 15.81 1.49 1.30
C GLU A 216 16.44 0.22 1.88
N ALA A 217 15.65 -0.80 2.16
CA ALA A 217 16.14 -2.08 2.69
C ALA A 217 17.05 -2.83 1.70
N TRP A 218 16.74 -2.80 0.40
CA TRP A 218 17.45 -3.59 -0.62
C TRP A 218 18.64 -2.86 -1.27
N GLN A 219 18.50 -1.56 -1.51
CA GLN A 219 19.50 -0.73 -2.18
C GLN A 219 20.29 0.16 -1.21
N GLY A 220 19.84 0.33 0.03
CA GLY A 220 20.48 1.24 1.00
C GLY A 220 20.26 2.72 0.69
N LYS A 221 19.37 3.06 -0.24
CA LYS A 221 19.04 4.44 -0.58
C LYS A 221 18.02 4.99 0.40
N SER A 222 18.33 6.11 1.04
CA SER A 222 17.37 6.77 1.94
C SER A 222 16.25 7.46 1.16
N VAL A 223 15.10 7.68 1.82
CA VAL A 223 13.97 8.42 1.24
C VAL A 223 14.38 9.82 0.77
N VAL A 224 15.29 10.48 1.50
CA VAL A 224 15.82 11.79 1.13
C VAL A 224 16.59 11.73 -0.19
N GLN A 225 17.39 10.69 -0.41
CA GLN A 225 18.12 10.47 -1.67
C GLN A 225 17.19 10.16 -2.84
N MET A 226 16.12 9.41 -2.60
CA MET A 226 15.12 9.06 -3.63
C MET A 226 14.17 10.22 -3.98
N TYR A 227 14.10 11.27 -3.15
CA TYR A 227 13.06 12.29 -3.26
C TYR A 227 13.07 13.03 -4.59
N ASP A 228 14.26 13.36 -5.11
CA ASP A 228 14.38 14.06 -6.39
C ASP A 228 13.79 13.28 -7.57
N GLU A 229 13.82 11.95 -7.51
CA GLU A 229 13.27 11.05 -8.53
C GLU A 229 11.73 10.97 -8.44
N ILE A 230 11.18 11.04 -7.22
CA ILE A 230 9.74 10.84 -6.95
C ILE A 230 8.96 12.14 -6.70
N LYS A 231 9.60 13.31 -6.70
CA LYS A 231 8.94 14.61 -6.49
C LYS A 231 7.76 14.87 -7.44
N SER A 232 7.81 14.27 -8.63
CA SER A 232 6.74 14.33 -9.64
C SER A 232 5.41 13.71 -9.17
N LEU A 233 5.43 12.87 -8.12
CA LEU A 233 4.23 12.29 -7.50
C LEU A 233 3.43 13.31 -6.67
N GLY A 234 4.00 14.50 -6.39
CA GLY A 234 3.29 15.59 -5.72
C GLY A 234 3.04 15.36 -4.22
N ILE A 235 3.84 14.52 -3.56
CA ILE A 235 3.79 14.32 -2.10
C ILE A 235 5.00 15.01 -1.47
N PRO A 236 4.81 15.95 -0.52
CA PRO A 236 5.91 16.62 0.16
C PRO A 236 6.85 15.64 0.88
N LEU A 237 8.15 15.94 0.92
CA LEU A 237 9.17 15.09 1.54
C LEU A 237 8.83 14.76 3.00
N GLU A 238 8.38 15.74 3.78
CA GLU A 238 8.04 15.56 5.20
C GLU A 238 6.89 14.56 5.37
N THR A 239 5.94 14.57 4.44
CA THR A 239 4.84 13.60 4.43
C THR A 239 5.33 12.20 4.06
N LEU A 240 6.25 12.09 3.11
CA LEU A 240 6.86 10.81 2.74
C LEU A 240 7.65 10.22 3.90
N LEU A 241 8.48 11.03 4.58
CA LEU A 241 9.23 10.62 5.76
C LEU A 241 8.29 10.11 6.87
N ALA A 242 7.25 10.88 7.20
CA ALA A 242 6.25 10.46 8.18
C ALA A 242 5.54 9.15 7.80
N MET A 243 5.22 8.98 6.51
CA MET A 243 4.62 7.74 6.00
C MET A 243 5.59 6.55 6.14
N THR A 244 6.85 6.72 5.76
CA THR A 244 7.86 5.67 5.85
C THR A 244 8.21 5.31 7.28
N ASP A 245 8.31 6.29 8.17
CA ASP A 245 8.61 6.05 9.59
C ASP A 245 7.46 5.30 10.26
N TRP A 246 6.20 5.72 10.00
CA TRP A 246 5.04 4.97 10.48
C TRP A 246 5.09 3.52 9.98
N MET A 247 5.29 3.29 8.68
CA MET A 247 5.32 1.93 8.15
C MET A 247 6.45 1.07 8.74
N LYS A 248 7.65 1.62 8.91
CA LYS A 248 8.79 0.93 9.52
C LYS A 248 8.49 0.49 10.96
N GLU A 249 7.89 1.38 11.76
CA GLU A 249 7.44 1.06 13.12
C GLU A 249 6.30 0.03 13.10
N ALA A 250 5.35 0.17 12.17
CA ALA A 250 4.22 -0.75 12.02
C ALA A 250 4.63 -2.18 11.61
N CYS A 251 5.83 -2.38 11.07
CA CYS A 251 6.39 -3.72 10.82
C CYS A 251 6.84 -4.46 12.10
N GLY A 252 6.77 -3.83 13.27
CA GLY A 252 6.97 -4.45 14.58
C GLY A 252 8.43 -4.49 15.05
N HIS A 253 8.71 -5.31 16.07
CA HIS A 253 10.03 -5.39 16.72
C HIS A 253 11.17 -5.75 15.75
N GLN A 254 10.88 -6.58 14.76
CA GLN A 254 11.84 -6.98 13.73
C GLN A 254 12.01 -5.91 12.65
N ARG A 255 11.24 -4.80 12.67
CA ARG A 255 11.27 -3.72 11.68
C ARG A 255 11.33 -4.28 10.25
N LEU A 256 12.45 -4.04 9.56
CA LEU A 256 12.66 -4.43 8.17
C LEU A 256 13.37 -5.78 8.00
N LEU A 257 13.77 -6.43 9.09
CA LEU A 257 14.38 -7.75 9.04
C LEU A 257 13.35 -8.78 8.58
N ILE A 258 13.66 -9.44 7.47
CA ILE A 258 12.91 -10.57 6.94
C ILE A 258 13.82 -11.79 6.98
N THR A 259 13.38 -12.83 7.69
CA THR A 259 14.16 -14.08 7.77
C THR A 259 13.92 -14.98 6.56
N PRO A 260 14.85 -15.91 6.24
CA PRO A 260 14.64 -16.91 5.19
C PRO A 260 13.38 -17.76 5.42
N GLU A 261 13.03 -18.07 6.67
CA GLU A 261 11.81 -18.82 7.02
C GLU A 261 10.56 -18.02 6.71
N GLN A 262 10.54 -16.72 7.06
CA GLN A 262 9.43 -15.82 6.73
C GLN A 262 9.26 -15.70 5.22
N THR A 263 10.37 -15.57 4.49
CA THR A 263 10.36 -15.53 3.02
C THR A 263 9.78 -16.81 2.46
N ARG A 264 10.24 -17.99 2.92
CA ARG A 264 9.72 -19.28 2.47
C ARG A 264 8.23 -19.43 2.73
N HIS A 265 7.76 -19.07 3.92
CA HIS A 265 6.34 -19.14 4.28
C HIS A 265 5.49 -18.19 3.42
N TRP A 266 5.99 -16.98 3.21
CA TRP A 266 5.32 -16.00 2.35
C TRP A 266 5.26 -16.49 0.90
N THR A 267 6.37 -17.00 0.36
CA THR A 267 6.44 -17.61 -0.98
C THR A 267 5.44 -18.76 -1.14
N GLN A 268 5.39 -19.70 -0.20
CA GLN A 268 4.43 -20.81 -0.25
C GLN A 268 2.98 -20.30 -0.24
N SER A 269 2.70 -19.29 0.58
CA SER A 269 1.37 -18.67 0.64
C SER A 269 1.01 -17.92 -0.65
N TRP A 270 2.00 -17.29 -1.27
CA TRP A 270 1.86 -16.59 -2.55
C TRP A 270 1.59 -17.58 -3.68
N GLU A 271 2.44 -18.59 -3.85
CA GLU A 271 2.32 -19.61 -4.90
C GLU A 271 1.02 -20.41 -4.80
N ALA A 272 0.53 -20.68 -3.58
CA ALA A 272 -0.75 -21.35 -3.36
C ALA A 272 -1.95 -20.51 -3.83
N ARG A 273 -1.85 -19.17 -3.78
CA ARG A 273 -2.93 -18.24 -4.19
C ARG A 273 -2.81 -17.82 -5.64
N PHE A 274 -1.58 -17.71 -6.13
CA PHE A 274 -1.23 -17.25 -7.47
C PHE A 274 -0.34 -18.31 -8.13
N PRO A 275 -0.92 -19.47 -8.49
CA PRO A 275 -0.14 -20.50 -9.15
C PRO A 275 0.42 -19.94 -10.44
N SER A 276 1.74 -19.93 -10.56
CA SER A 276 2.43 -19.62 -11.80
C SER A 276 1.82 -20.49 -12.90
N ALA A 277 1.30 -19.86 -13.95
CA ALA A 277 0.81 -20.61 -15.10
C ALA A 277 1.92 -21.60 -15.49
N PRO A 278 1.63 -22.91 -15.60
CA PRO A 278 2.66 -23.86 -15.99
C PRO A 278 3.22 -23.32 -17.30
N LEU A 279 4.53 -23.02 -17.30
CA LEU A 279 5.26 -22.72 -18.52
C LEU A 279 4.98 -23.92 -19.39
N THR A 280 4.04 -23.75 -20.32
CA THR A 280 3.66 -24.79 -21.25
C THR A 280 4.93 -24.95 -22.04
N SER A 281 5.71 -25.96 -21.69
CA SER A 281 6.86 -26.36 -22.45
C SER A 281 6.27 -26.68 -23.80
N VAL A 282 6.35 -25.70 -24.70
CA VAL A 282 6.13 -25.90 -26.11
C VAL A 282 7.24 -26.85 -26.47
N SER A 283 6.93 -28.13 -26.30
CA SER A 283 7.74 -29.22 -26.77
C SER A 283 7.81 -28.97 -28.25
N SER A 284 8.94 -28.42 -28.69
CA SER A 284 9.32 -28.35 -30.08
C SER A 284 9.38 -29.79 -30.57
N GLN A 285 8.22 -30.36 -30.89
CA GLN A 285 8.14 -31.45 -31.83
C GLN A 285 8.69 -30.87 -33.12
N ALA A 286 9.97 -31.13 -33.32
CA ALA A 286 10.61 -31.07 -34.62
C ALA A 286 9.75 -31.94 -35.55
N THR A 287 8.87 -31.30 -36.31
CA THR A 287 8.25 -31.91 -37.47
C THR A 287 9.36 -32.11 -38.47
N SER A 288 9.90 -33.32 -38.45
CA SER A 288 10.68 -33.86 -39.54
C SER A 288 9.86 -33.72 -40.83
N SER A 289 10.54 -33.16 -41.81
CA SER A 289 10.09 -32.90 -43.16
C SER A 289 9.29 -34.08 -43.73
N THR A 290 8.05 -33.82 -44.11
CA THR A 290 7.36 -34.61 -45.14
C THR A 290 6.73 -33.63 -46.11
N ASP A 291 7.29 -33.60 -47.32
CA ASP A 291 6.68 -33.01 -48.52
C ASP A 291 5.22 -33.45 -48.68
N LEU A 292 4.31 -32.51 -48.93
CA LEU A 292 3.37 -32.50 -50.07
C LEU A 292 2.17 -31.57 -49.83
N ALA A 293 1.79 -30.91 -50.93
CA ALA A 293 0.51 -30.28 -51.24
C ALA A 293 0.22 -28.88 -50.66
N VAL A 294 0.43 -27.89 -51.53
CA VAL A 294 -0.15 -26.55 -51.52
C VAL A 294 -1.69 -26.63 -51.62
N PRO A 295 -2.47 -26.11 -50.65
CA PRO A 295 -3.84 -25.70 -50.90
C PRO A 295 -3.89 -24.21 -51.26
N ALA A 296 -4.61 -23.92 -52.34
CA ALA A 296 -4.83 -22.59 -52.88
C ALA A 296 -5.42 -21.62 -51.84
N PHE A 297 -4.79 -20.45 -51.71
CA PHE A 297 -5.36 -19.30 -51.01
C PHE A 297 -6.56 -18.74 -51.79
N PRO A 298 -7.65 -18.33 -51.11
CA PRO A 298 -8.67 -17.49 -51.70
C PRO A 298 -8.13 -16.05 -51.95
N PRO A 299 -8.67 -15.33 -52.96
CA PRO A 299 -8.15 -14.03 -53.38
C PRO A 299 -8.31 -12.97 -52.29
N GLN A 300 -7.23 -12.23 -52.05
CA GLN A 300 -7.21 -11.09 -51.14
C GLN A 300 -8.07 -9.94 -51.66
N VAL A 301 -8.92 -9.42 -50.78
CA VAL A 301 -9.66 -8.17 -50.97
C VAL A 301 -8.68 -7.00 -50.89
N PRO A 302 -8.67 -6.05 -51.85
CA PRO A 302 -7.76 -4.90 -51.81
C PRO A 302 -8.05 -4.01 -50.60
N LEU A 303 -7.04 -3.83 -49.74
CA LEU A 303 -7.02 -2.81 -48.70
C LEU A 303 -7.00 -1.43 -49.36
N ARG A 304 -8.02 -0.63 -49.02
CA ARG A 304 -8.20 0.76 -49.43
C ARG A 304 -7.08 1.63 -48.79
N PRO A 305 -6.38 2.49 -49.54
CA PRO A 305 -5.40 3.39 -48.96
C PRO A 305 -6.10 4.48 -48.14
N SER A 306 -5.78 4.54 -46.85
CA SER A 306 -6.14 5.66 -45.98
C SER A 306 -5.36 6.90 -46.41
N THR A 307 -6.10 7.93 -46.81
CA THR A 307 -5.59 9.27 -47.12
C THR A 307 -4.88 9.88 -45.93
N LEU A 308 -3.57 10.13 -46.08
CA LEU A 308 -2.81 11.05 -45.23
C LEU A 308 -3.31 12.48 -45.44
N THR A 309 -3.94 13.05 -44.42
CA THR A 309 -4.09 14.50 -44.30
C THR A 309 -2.79 15.10 -43.80
N THR A 310 -2.05 15.72 -44.72
CA THR A 310 -0.96 16.66 -44.48
C THR A 310 -1.48 17.87 -43.71
N THR A 311 -1.11 18.01 -42.44
CA THR A 311 -1.31 19.25 -41.69
C THR A 311 -0.09 20.14 -41.89
N LYS A 312 -0.36 21.34 -42.40
CA LYS A 312 0.57 22.41 -42.75
C LYS A 312 1.53 22.76 -41.61
N GLU A 313 2.81 22.89 -41.98
CA GLU A 313 3.78 23.77 -41.32
C GLU A 313 3.18 25.18 -41.18
N GLN A 314 3.17 25.68 -39.94
CA GLN A 314 3.11 27.11 -39.67
C GLN A 314 4.43 27.50 -39.02
N GLU A 315 5.28 28.06 -39.87
CA GLU A 315 6.48 28.82 -39.59
C GLU A 315 6.12 30.01 -38.68
N ALA A 316 6.64 30.01 -37.45
CA ALA A 316 6.52 31.12 -36.51
C ALA A 316 7.90 31.74 -36.30
N THR A 317 8.04 32.90 -36.91
CA THR A 317 9.14 33.86 -36.90
C THR A 317 9.57 34.25 -35.47
N LEU A 318 10.86 34.12 -35.19
CA LEU A 318 11.57 34.74 -34.06
C LEU A 318 11.57 36.27 -34.18
N PRO A 319 11.69 36.99 -33.06
CA PRO A 319 12.73 38.02 -33.04
C PRO A 319 13.56 38.07 -31.75
N ASN A 320 14.86 38.17 -31.99
CA ASN A 320 15.84 39.08 -31.39
C ASN A 320 16.14 39.03 -29.88
N SER A 321 17.30 38.45 -29.60
CA SER A 321 18.51 39.12 -29.08
C SER A 321 18.33 40.35 -28.17
N ILE A 322 18.69 40.17 -26.89
CA ILE A 322 19.30 41.22 -26.07
C ILE A 322 20.59 40.64 -25.50
N SER A 323 21.69 41.31 -25.81
CA SER A 323 23.05 41.02 -25.38
C SER A 323 23.31 41.58 -23.98
N GLU A 324 24.15 40.85 -23.24
CA GLU A 324 25.24 41.28 -22.35
C GLU A 324 25.12 42.61 -21.60
N SER A 325 25.23 42.57 -20.27
CA SER A 325 26.44 42.93 -19.50
C SER A 325 26.07 43.35 -18.08
N GLU A 326 26.62 42.65 -17.07
CA GLU A 326 27.37 43.32 -16.00
C GLU A 326 28.09 42.30 -15.12
N LEU A 327 29.41 42.38 -15.19
CA LEU A 327 30.36 41.91 -14.20
C LEU A 327 30.16 42.65 -12.89
N LEU A 328 30.18 41.94 -11.76
CA LEU A 328 31.04 42.30 -10.62
C LEU A 328 31.12 41.15 -9.62
N HIS A 329 32.32 41.02 -9.09
CA HIS A 329 32.88 39.85 -8.43
C HIS A 329 32.90 40.09 -6.89
N PRO A 330 33.58 39.25 -6.09
CA PRO A 330 33.07 38.66 -4.84
C PRO A 330 33.42 39.47 -3.58
N ASN A 331 32.81 39.14 -2.43
CA ASN A 331 33.54 38.97 -1.16
C ASN A 331 32.70 38.58 0.07
N HIS A 332 33.35 37.74 0.89
CA HIS A 332 33.38 37.70 2.36
C HIS A 332 32.15 37.30 3.21
N LEU A 333 32.29 36.11 3.82
CA LEU A 333 32.54 35.88 5.26
C LEU A 333 31.43 36.17 6.30
N VAL A 334 31.32 35.22 7.24
CA VAL A 334 30.96 35.32 8.69
C VAL A 334 29.76 34.46 9.13
N ARG A 335 30.10 33.32 9.74
CA ARG A 335 29.74 32.84 11.09
C ARG A 335 28.43 33.30 11.76
N ALA A 336 27.73 32.27 12.28
CA ALA A 336 27.06 32.17 13.59
C ALA A 336 25.74 32.91 13.84
N ALA A 337 24.70 32.11 14.07
CA ALA A 337 23.94 32.10 15.33
C ALA A 337 23.47 30.67 15.60
#